data_AF-A0A3D3RAZ6-F1
#
_entry.id   AF-A0A3D3RAZ6-F1
#
_cell.length_a   1.000
_cell.length_b   1.000
_cell.length_c   1.000
_cell.angle_alpha   90.00
_cell.angle_beta   90.00
_cell.angle_gamma   90.00
#
_symmetry.space_group_name_H-M   'P 1'
#
loop_
_entity.id
_entity.type
_entity.pdbx_description
1 polymer ?
#
loop_
_entity_poly.entity_id
_entity_poly.type
_entity_poly.pdbx_seq_one_letter_code
_entity_poly.pdbx_strand_id
1 'polypeptide(L)' 'DMDFKVAGTQKGITGIQLDLKNDGINEEIIKATLEQAKKARLELLRTMLTAIRRPRAEISAYAPRLHQTKINPEKI' A
#
# COMPACT_ATOMS: atom_id res chain seq x y z
N ASP A 1 -15.88 -0.19 21.28
CA ASP A 1 -15.66 0.05 19.85
C ASP A 1 -14.22 0.37 19.55
N MET A 2 -13.70 -0.21 18.47
CA MET A 2 -12.32 0.00 18.01
C MET A 2 -12.30 0.32 16.52
N ASP A 3 -11.33 1.12 16.09
CA ASP A 3 -11.01 1.34 14.68
C ASP A 3 -9.65 0.67 14.38
N PHE A 4 -9.72 -0.54 13.80
CA PHE A 4 -8.56 -1.39 13.49
C PHE A 4 -8.28 -1.38 12.00
N LYS A 5 -7.25 -0.65 11.58
CA LYS A 5 -6.84 -0.49 10.18
C LYS A 5 -5.64 -1.35 9.88
N VAL A 6 -5.70 -2.13 8.79
CA VAL A 6 -4.60 -2.99 8.33
C VAL A 6 -4.35 -2.80 6.84
N ALA A 7 -3.11 -2.48 6.49
CA ALA A 7 -2.64 -2.40 5.12
C ALA A 7 -1.57 -3.46 4.85
N GLY A 8 -1.42 -3.87 3.59
CA GLY A 8 -0.40 -4.84 3.24
C GLY A 8 -0.43 -5.28 1.79
N THR A 9 0.47 -6.21 1.49
CA THR A 9 0.54 -6.92 0.21
C THR A 9 -0.10 -8.30 0.33
N GLN A 10 -0.04 -9.08 -0.75
CA GLN A 10 -0.40 -10.50 -0.71
C GLN A 10 0.51 -11.31 0.21
N LYS A 11 1.75 -10.86 0.42
CA LYS A 11 2.78 -11.58 1.18
C LYS A 11 2.76 -11.24 2.67
N GLY A 12 2.25 -10.08 3.06
CA GLY A 12 2.36 -9.63 4.44
C GLY A 12 1.73 -8.27 4.71
N ILE A 13 1.83 -7.85 5.96
CA ILE A 13 1.34 -6.58 6.46
C ILE A 13 2.43 -5.52 6.27
N THR A 14 2.05 -4.31 5.85
CA THR A 14 2.97 -3.17 5.74
C THR A 14 2.63 -2.06 6.71
N GLY A 15 1.43 -2.04 7.28
CA GLY A 15 1.03 -1.06 8.28
C GLY A 15 -0.20 -1.52 9.08
N ILE A 16 -0.22 -1.15 10.35
CA ILE A 16 -1.35 -1.33 11.27
C ILE A 16 -1.55 -0.01 12.00
N GLN A 17 -2.80 0.39 12.17
CA GLN A 17 -3.19 1.45 13.09
C GLN A 17 -4.38 0.95 13.90
N LEU A 18 -4.28 1.08 15.22
CA LEU A 18 -5.32 0.69 16.16
C LEU A 18 -5.68 1.90 17.02
N ASP A 19 -6.95 2.31 16.93
CA ASP A 19 -7.54 3.33 17.78
C ASP A 19 -8.60 2.67 18.69
N LEU A 20 -8.35 2.69 20.00
CA LEU A 20 -9.18 2.06 21.03
C LEU A 20 -10.01 3.11 21.74
N LYS A 21 -11.33 2.90 21.80
CA LYS A 21 -12.25 3.77 22.54
C LYS A 21 -12.66 3.19 23.91
N ASN A 22 -12.08 2.04 24.28
CA ASN A 22 -12.41 1.23 25.45
C ASN A 22 -11.11 0.76 26.13
N ASP A 23 -11.18 0.40 27.42
CA ASP A 23 -10.01 0.09 28.28
C ASP A 23 -9.28 -1.23 27.95
N GLY A 24 -9.65 -1.97 26.90
CA GLY A 24 -8.90 -3.17 26.54
C GLY A 24 -9.33 -3.87 25.26
N ILE A 25 -8.36 -4.53 24.64
CA ILE A 25 -8.52 -5.49 23.56
C ILE A 25 -7.78 -6.77 23.96
N ASN A 26 -8.43 -7.92 23.86
CA ASN A 26 -7.79 -9.20 24.18
C ASN A 26 -7.09 -9.78 22.94
N GLU A 27 -6.16 -10.71 23.16
CA GLU A 27 -5.36 -11.31 22.08
C GLU A 27 -6.23 -12.09 21.07
N GLU A 28 -7.33 -12.69 21.54
CA GLU A 28 -8.26 -13.44 20.70
C GLU A 28 -8.94 -12.54 19.66
N ILE A 29 -9.39 -11.35 20.07
CA ILE A 29 -9.99 -10.35 19.18
C ILE A 29 -8.97 -9.85 18.17
N ILE A 30 -7.71 -9.62 18.59
CA ILE A 30 -6.64 -9.22 17.66
C ILE A 30 -6.40 -10.30 16.61
N LYS A 31 -6.27 -11.56 17.02
CA LYS A 31 -6.06 -12.70 16.09
C LYS A 31 -7.21 -12.84 15.11
N ALA A 32 -8.45 -12.81 15.60
CA ALA A 32 -9.64 -12.89 14.76
C ALA A 32 -9.70 -11.72 13.75
N THR A 33 -9.40 -10.50 14.22
CA THR A 33 -9.39 -9.29 13.39
C THR A 33 -8.33 -9.35 12.31
N LEU A 34 -7.11 -9.81 12.63
CA LEU A 34 -6.03 -9.96 11.66
C LEU A 34 -6.34 -11.02 10.60
N GLU A 35 -6.97 -12.13 10.99
CA GLU A 35 -7.37 -13.18 10.05
C GLU A 35 -8.50 -12.70 9.12
N GLN A 36 -9.48 -11.98 9.67
CA GLN A 36 -10.53 -11.34 8.86
C GLN A 36 -9.95 -10.29 7.90
N ALA A 37 -9.07 -9.42 8.40
CA ALA A 37 -8.40 -8.39 7.60
C ALA A 37 -7.55 -9.01 6.48
N LYS A 38 -6.89 -10.14 6.73
CA LYS A 38 -6.13 -10.88 5.70
C LYS A 38 -7.04 -11.36 4.57
N LYS A 39 -8.18 -11.98 4.90
CA LYS A 39 -9.15 -12.48 3.89
C LYS A 39 -9.68 -11.32 3.04
N ALA A 40 -10.15 -10.25 3.69
CA ALA A 40 -10.65 -9.06 3.02
C ALA A 40 -9.57 -8.38 2.16
N ARG A 41 -8.33 -8.26 2.66
CA ARG A 41 -7.20 -7.68 1.90
C ARG A 41 -6.90 -8.47 0.64
N LEU A 42 -6.89 -9.80 0.71
CA LEU A 42 -6.61 -10.65 -0.46
C LEU A 42 -7.70 -10.55 -1.51
N GLU A 43 -8.96 -10.49 -1.10
CA GLU A 43 -10.09 -10.28 -2.00
C GLU A 43 -10.03 -8.91 -2.69
N LEU A 44 -9.82 -7.84 -1.91
CA LEU A 44 -9.67 -6.48 -2.44
C LEU A 44 -8.49 -6.39 -3.42
N LEU A 45 -7.34 -6.95 -3.08
CA LEU A 45 -6.17 -6.98 -3.96
C LEU A 45 -6.45 -7.76 -5.26
N ARG A 46 -7.19 -8.88 -5.21
CA ARG A 46 -7.58 -9.62 -6.42
C ARG A 46 -8.43 -8.74 -7.34
N THR A 47 -9.41 -8.03 -6.79
CA THR A 47 -10.24 -7.10 -7.54
C THR A 47 -9.43 -5.93 -8.11
N MET A 48 -8.51 -5.34 -7.34
CA MET A 48 -7.62 -4.27 -7.85
C MET A 48 -6.76 -4.74 -9.02
N LEU A 49 -6.25 -5.98 -8.97
CA LEU A 49 -5.42 -6.55 -10.02
C LEU A 49 -6.17 -6.80 -11.34
N THR A 50 -7.51 -6.90 -11.32
CA THR A 50 -8.30 -6.96 -12.57
C THR A 50 -8.29 -5.62 -13.31
N ALA A 51 -8.17 -4.51 -12.59
CA ALA A 51 -8.07 -3.17 -13.16
C ALA A 51 -6.64 -2.84 -13.62
N ILE A 52 -5.62 -3.07 -12.78
CA ILE A 52 -4.22 -2.85 -13.13
C ILE A 52 -3.29 -3.81 -12.38
N ARG A 53 -2.66 -4.72 -13.11
CA ARG A 53 -1.83 -5.79 -12.52
C ARG A 53 -0.38 -5.42 -12.26
N ARG A 54 0.13 -4.39 -12.95
CA ARG A 54 1.53 -3.95 -12.92
C ARG A 54 1.63 -2.45 -13.20
N PRO A 55 2.68 -1.77 -12.73
CA PRO A 55 2.95 -0.39 -13.12
C PRO A 55 2.97 -0.22 -14.65
N ARG A 56 2.62 0.98 -15.13
CA ARG A 56 2.73 1.31 -16.56
C ARG A 56 4.20 1.28 -16.96
N ALA A 57 4.48 0.75 -18.16
CA ALA A 57 5.85 0.69 -18.69
C ALA A 57 6.42 2.08 -18.94
N GLU A 58 5.56 3.00 -19.40
CA GLU A 58 5.92 4.37 -19.71
C GLU A 58 5.30 5.34 -18.71
N ILE A 59 6.02 6.42 -18.43
CA ILE A 59 5.53 7.54 -17.63
C ILE A 59 4.50 8.36 -18.42
N SER A 60 3.57 9.02 -17.73
CA SER A 60 2.59 9.92 -18.34
C SER A 60 3.26 10.96 -19.27
N ALA A 61 2.59 11.31 -20.36
CA ALA A 61 3.02 12.42 -21.23
C ALA A 61 3.04 13.77 -20.48
N TYR A 62 2.22 13.91 -19.44
CA TYR A 62 2.08 15.12 -18.63
C TYR A 62 2.92 15.10 -17.34
N ALA A 63 3.63 14.01 -17.05
CA ALA A 63 4.51 13.95 -15.90
C ALA A 63 5.81 14.74 -16.17
N PRO A 64 6.46 15.31 -15.14
CA PRO A 64 7.76 15.94 -15.26
C PRO A 64 8.80 15.01 -15.90
N ARG A 65 9.59 15.54 -16.83
CA ARG A 65 10.65 14.79 -17.53
C ARG A 65 12.01 15.42 -17.25
N LEU A 66 12.99 14.55 -16.96
CA LEU A 66 14.38 14.96 -16.87
C LEU A 66 14.99 14.90 -18.26
N HIS A 67 15.40 16.06 -18.77
CA HIS A 67 16.14 16.17 -20.02
C HIS A 67 17.62 16.33 -19.70
N GLN A 68 18.42 15.33 -20.09
CA GLN A 68 19.86 15.41 -19.93
C GLN A 68 20.48 16.02 -21.19
N THR A 69 21.18 17.15 -21.02
CA THR A 69 21.97 17.76 -22.07
C THR A 69 23.44 17.66 -21.69
N LYS A 70 24.30 17.30 -22.64
CA LYS A 70 25.75 17.27 -22.46
C LYS A 70 26.34 18.59 -22.95
N ILE A 71 27.06 19.28 -22.08
CA ILE A 71 27.79 20.51 -22.41
C ILE A 71 29.28 20.17 -22.45
N ASN A 72 30.04 20.83 -23.33
CA ASN A 72 31.50 20.71 -23.33
C ASN A 72 32.02 21.18 -21.95
N PRO A 73 32.82 20.36 -21.22
CA PRO A 73 33.40 20.75 -19.94
C PRO A 73 34.17 22.08 -19.94
N GLU A 74 34.77 22.47 -21.07
CA GLU A 74 35.46 23.76 -21.21
C GLU A 74 34.49 24.97 -21.21
N LYS A 75 33.18 24.72 -21.36
CA LYS A 75 32.11 25.72 -21.36
C LYS A 75 31.25 25.66 -20.09
N ILE A 76 31.69 24.91 -19.07
CA ILE A 76 31.05 24.84 -17.75
C ILE A 76 31.63 25.93 -16.86
#